data_AF-A0A973FYR2-F1
#
_entry.id   AF-A0A973FYR2-F1
#
_cell.length_a   1.000
_cell.length_b   1.000
_cell.length_c   1.000
_cell.angle_alpha   90.00
_cell.angle_beta   90.00
_cell.angle_gamma   90.00
#
_symmetry.space_group_name_H-M   'P 1'
#
loop_
_entity.id
_entity.type
_entity.pdbx_description
1 polymer ?
#
loop_
_entity_poly.entity_id
_entity_poly.type
_entity_poly.pdbx_seq_one_letter_code
_entity_poly.pdbx_strand_id
1 'polypeptide(L)' 'ALDEHIDIMHRTVFREVTRLIKTQGSESDELIAALSISRYIERMADHATRIAHEVIYLVTGEIVRHKECSYESFLDASED' A
#
# COMPACT_ATOMS: atom_id res chain seq x y z
N ALA A 1 6.99 -0.71 5.82
CA ALA A 1 6.64 -2.12 6.10
C ALA A 1 5.22 -2.48 5.63
N LEU A 2 4.15 -1.78 6.05
CA LEU A 2 2.77 -2.14 5.68
C LEU A 2 2.42 -1.84 4.21
N ASP A 3 2.78 -0.65 3.74
CA ASP A 3 2.56 -0.22 2.35
C ASP A 3 3.23 -1.17 1.33
N GLU A 4 4.48 -1.52 1.58
CA GLU A 4 5.24 -2.46 0.75
C GLU A 4 4.60 -3.87 0.72
N HIS A 5 4.00 -4.31 1.83
CA HIS A 5 3.27 -5.57 1.86
C HIS A 5 2.03 -5.51 0.94
N ILE A 6 1.31 -4.38 0.95
CA ILE A 6 0.13 -4.16 0.10
C ILE A 6 0.53 -4.08 -1.38
N ASP A 7 1.64 -3.43 -1.70
CA ASP A 7 2.25 -3.42 -3.04
C ASP A 7 2.54 -4.85 -3.54
N ILE A 8 3.15 -5.69 -2.70
CA ILE A 8 3.48 -7.09 -3.02
C ILE A 8 2.20 -7.90 -3.25
N MET A 9 1.17 -7.71 -2.42
CA MET A 9 -0.12 -8.36 -2.60
C MET A 9 -0.77 -7.96 -3.92
N HIS A 10 -0.78 -6.67 -4.27
CA HIS A 10 -1.34 -6.21 -5.53
C HIS A 10 -0.64 -6.85 -6.74
N ARG A 11 0.70 -6.90 -6.72
CA ARG A 11 1.49 -7.58 -7.77
C ARG A 11 1.17 -9.07 -7.88
N THR A 12 0.91 -9.73 -6.74
CA THR A 12 0.55 -11.15 -6.71
C THR A 12 -0.84 -11.37 -7.32
N VAL A 13 -1.83 -10.56 -6.94
CA VAL A 13 -3.19 -10.61 -7.51
C VAL A 13 -3.15 -10.39 -9.03
N PHE A 14 -2.39 -9.39 -9.49
CA PHE A 14 -2.24 -9.12 -10.92
C PHE A 14 -1.72 -10.33 -11.70
N ARG A 15 -0.73 -11.03 -11.16
CA ARG A 15 -0.13 -12.21 -11.79
C ARG A 15 -1.12 -13.37 -11.86
N GLU A 16 -1.83 -13.64 -10.78
CA GLU A 16 -2.81 -14.73 -10.74
C GLU A 16 -4.02 -14.46 -11.64
N VAL A 17 -4.56 -13.24 -11.62
CA VAL A 17 -5.64 -12.82 -12.54
C VAL A 17 -5.21 -13.00 -14.00
N THR A 18 -4.00 -12.55 -14.36
CA THR A 18 -3.47 -12.71 -15.72
C THR A 18 -3.33 -14.18 -16.11
N ARG A 19 -2.89 -15.04 -15.16
CA ARG A 19 -2.77 -16.48 -15.38
C ARG A 19 -4.15 -17.10 -15.62
N LEU A 20 -5.13 -16.80 -14.77
CA LEU A 20 -6.49 -17.35 -14.83
C LEU A 20 -7.22 -16.96 -16.12
N ILE A 21 -7.12 -15.69 -16.53
CA ILE A 21 -7.67 -15.21 -17.81
C ILE A 21 -7.09 -16.01 -18.99
N LYS A 22 -5.77 -16.27 -18.99
CA LYS A 22 -5.12 -17.04 -20.06
C LYS A 22 -5.51 -18.53 -20.07
N THR A 23 -5.84 -19.11 -18.92
CA THR A 23 -6.12 -20.55 -18.79
C THR A 23 -7.58 -20.94 -18.89
N GLN A 24 -8.51 -20.09 -18.43
CA GLN A 24 -9.94 -20.46 -18.30
C GLN A 24 -10.88 -19.67 -19.21
N GLY A 25 -10.49 -18.51 -19.75
CA GLY A 25 -11.17 -17.82 -20.85
C GLY A 25 -12.60 -17.29 -20.61
N SER A 26 -13.38 -17.83 -19.67
CA SER A 26 -14.82 -17.55 -19.51
C SER A 26 -15.21 -16.71 -18.29
N GLU A 27 -14.33 -16.51 -17.31
CA GLU A 27 -14.60 -15.74 -16.08
C GLU A 27 -13.82 -14.41 -16.03
N SER A 28 -13.69 -13.72 -17.17
CA SER A 28 -12.87 -12.50 -17.27
C SER A 28 -13.37 -11.36 -16.37
N ASP A 29 -14.69 -11.21 -16.22
CA ASP A 29 -15.28 -10.03 -15.59
C ASP A 29 -15.08 -10.05 -14.07
N GLU A 30 -15.27 -11.21 -13.43
CA GLU A 30 -15.02 -11.39 -11.99
C GLU A 30 -13.54 -11.21 -11.64
N LEU A 31 -12.64 -11.70 -12.51
CA LEU A 31 -11.19 -11.53 -12.35
C LEU A 31 -10.77 -10.07 -12.51
N ILE A 32 -11.37 -9.32 -13.44
CA ILE A 32 -11.15 -7.88 -13.60
C ILE A 32 -11.69 -7.11 -12.39
N ALA A 33 -12.84 -7.50 -11.84
CA ALA A 33 -13.39 -6.91 -10.62
C ALA A 33 -12.45 -7.14 -9.43
N ALA A 34 -11.94 -8.37 -9.25
CA ALA A 34 -10.96 -8.69 -8.22
C ALA A 34 -9.67 -7.86 -8.36
N LEU A 35 -9.17 -7.68 -9.58
CA LEU A 35 -8.01 -6.83 -9.84
C LEU A 35 -8.27 -5.36 -9.48
N SER A 36 -9.47 -4.87 -9.77
CA SER A 36 -9.88 -3.50 -9.44
C SER A 36 -9.97 -3.28 -7.93
N ILE A 37 -10.54 -4.23 -7.19
CA ILE A 37 -10.59 -4.21 -5.72
C ILE A 37 -9.17 -4.15 -5.15
N SER A 38 -8.28 -5.02 -5.64
CA SER A 38 -6.89 -5.03 -5.18
C SER A 38 -6.17 -3.69 -5.40
N ARG A 39 -6.42 -3.02 -6.53
CA ARG A 39 -5.89 -1.68 -6.80
C ARG A 39 -6.45 -0.62 -5.85
N TYR A 40 -7.74 -0.69 -5.51
CA TYR A 40 -8.32 0.26 -4.57
C TYR A 40 -7.73 0.14 -3.17
N ILE A 41 -7.45 -1.09 -2.72
CA ILE A 41 -6.80 -1.34 -1.43
C ILE A 41 -5.38 -0.72 -1.39
N GLU A 42 -4.60 -0.88 -2.47
CA GLU A 42 -3.28 -0.25 -2.57
C GLU A 42 -3.36 1.28 -2.49
N ARG A 43 -4.27 1.90 -3.25
CA ARG A 43 -4.47 3.36 -3.17
C ARG A 43 -4.92 3.85 -1.80
N MET A 44 -5.75 3.06 -1.10
CA MET A 44 -6.16 3.38 0.26
C MET A 44 -4.96 3.35 1.22
N ALA A 45 -4.05 2.39 1.06
CA ALA A 45 -2.84 2.30 1.87
C ALA A 45 -1.88 3.48 1.61
N ASP A 46 -1.69 3.85 0.35
CA ASP A 46 -0.93 5.03 -0.07
C ASP A 46 -1.48 6.31 0.57
N HIS A 47 -2.80 6.49 0.50
CA HIS A 47 -3.47 7.65 1.11
C HIS A 47 -3.35 7.67 2.62
N ALA A 48 -3.50 6.53 3.29
CA ALA A 48 -3.32 6.42 4.73
C ALA A 48 -1.89 6.80 5.14
N THR A 49 -0.89 6.31 4.40
CA THR A 49 0.53 6.64 4.63
C THR A 49 0.79 8.14 4.44
N ARG A 50 0.23 8.75 3.39
CA ARG A 50 0.38 10.18 3.15
C ARG A 50 -0.25 11.02 4.25
N ILE A 51 -1.46 10.68 4.70
CA ILE A 51 -2.14 11.36 5.80
C ILE A 51 -1.29 11.26 7.08
N ALA A 52 -0.74 10.08 7.39
CA ALA A 52 0.12 9.91 8.55
C ALA A 52 1.36 10.82 8.49
N HIS A 53 2.01 10.92 7.33
CA HIS A 53 3.14 11.83 7.14
C HIS A 53 2.75 13.31 7.31
N GLU A 54 1.59 13.71 6.79
CA GLU A 54 1.07 15.08 6.97
C GLU A 54 0.81 15.39 8.45
N VAL A 55 0.23 14.45 9.21
CA VAL A 55 -0.01 14.60 10.65
C VAL A 55 1.32 14.72 11.41
N ILE A 56 2.32 13.90 11.09
CA ILE A 56 3.65 13.99 11.71
C ILE A 56 4.25 15.37 11.46
N TYR A 57 4.24 15.84 10.21
CA TYR A 57 4.75 17.17 9.86
C TYR A 57 4.03 18.30 10.61
N LEU A 58 2.70 18.21 10.75
CA LEU A 58 1.92 19.21 11.48
C LEU A 58 2.29 19.29 12.96
N VAL A 59 2.73 18.19 13.58
CA VAL A 59 3.10 18.13 15.00
C VAL A 59 4.57 18.48 15.20
N THR A 60 5.48 17.95 14.39
CA THR A 60 6.93 18.07 14.59
C THR A 60 7.58 19.18 13.78
N GLY A 61 6.94 19.65 12.71
CA GLY A 61 7.54 20.53 11.71
C GLY A 61 8.55 19.84 10.78
N GLU A 62 8.76 18.52 10.93
CA GLU A 62 9.74 17.76 10.15
C GLU A 62 9.12 17.05 8.95
N ILE A 63 9.78 17.19 7.79
CA ILE A 63 9.31 16.59 6.55
C ILE A 63 9.73 15.12 6.52
N VAL A 64 8.79 14.23 6.84
CA VAL A 64 8.97 12.78 6.64
C VAL A 64 8.78 12.47 5.16
N ARG A 65 9.89 12.42 4.42
CA ARG A 65 9.92 11.98 3.02
C ARG A 65 10.90 10.81 2.89
N HIS A 66 10.37 9.59 2.98
CA HIS A 66 10.83 8.36 2.31
C HIS A 66 10.29 7.10 3.01
N LYS A 67 10.20 5.99 2.26
CA LYS A 67 9.65 4.68 2.69
C LYS A 67 10.43 4.00 3.83
N GLU A 68 11.56 4.55 4.27
CA GLU A 68 12.49 3.92 5.23
C GLU A 68 12.58 4.62 6.59
N CYS A 69 11.70 5.57 6.90
CA CYS A 69 11.63 6.06 8.28
C CYS A 69 10.78 5.08 9.10
N SER A 70 11.43 4.14 9.79
CA SER A 70 10.76 3.30 10.78
C SER A 70 10.22 4.20 11.89
N TYR A 71 8.93 4.06 12.20
CA TYR A 71 8.24 4.79 13.26
C TYR A 71 8.94 4.65 14.63
N GLU A 72 9.72 3.58 14.80
CA GLU A 72 10.54 3.27 15.96
C GLU A 72 11.61 4.34 16.24
N SER A 73 12.21 4.97 15.21
CA SER A 73 13.22 6.01 15.42
C SER A 73 12.64 7.32 15.96
N PHE A 74 11.33 7.55 15.79
CA PHE A 74 10.64 8.73 16.30
C PHE A 74 10.15 8.58 17.74
N LEU A 75 9.86 7.36 18.20
CA LEU A 75 9.48 7.12 19.61
C LEU A 75 10.68 7.29 20.54
N ASP A 76 11.85 6.79 20.14
CA ASP A 76 13.11 6.94 20.89
C ASP A 76 13.53 8.41 21.07
N ALA A 77 13.18 9.30 20.13
CA ALA A 77 13.54 10.72 20.19
C ALA A 77 12.63 11.56 21.13
N SER A 78 11.56 10.97 21.67
CA SER A 78 10.56 11.66 22.51
C SER A 78 10.63 11.29 23.99
N GLU A 79 11.57 10.40 24.38
CA GLU A 79 11.84 10.03 25.77
C GLU A 79 12.95 10.86 26.45
N ASP A 80 13.56 11.84 25.74
CA ASP A 80 14.52 12.82 26.30
C ASP A 80 13.89 14.21 26.58
#